data_AF-A0A6B3FDT0-F1
#
_entry.id   AF-A0A6B3FDT0-F1
#
_cell.length_a   1.000
_cell.length_b   1.000
_cell.length_c   1.000
_cell.angle_alpha   90.00
_cell.angle_beta   90.00
_cell.angle_gamma   90.00
#
_symmetry.space_group_name_H-M   'P 1'
#
loop_
_entity.id
_entity.type
_entity.pdbx_description
1 polymer ?
#
loop_
_entity_poly.entity_id
_entity_poly.type
_entity_poly.pdbx_seq_one_letter_code
_entity_poly.pdbx_strand_id
1 'polypeptide(L)'
;MATVHHWTGLEAKALRLALRLSVRSFAERLGLAVATVSKWESKLAATEPRPDTQAILDTALGRADAAVHLRFETLLSEMASSVATAGRRVTPSGPRA
;
A
#
# COMPACT_ATOMS: atom_id res chain seq x y z
N MET A 1 7.03 -2.60 -17.96
CA MET A 1 5.86 -3.03 -17.17
C MET A 1 6.39 -3.30 -15.76
N ALA A 2 6.01 -2.47 -14.78
CA ALA A 2 6.42 -2.65 -13.40
C ALA A 2 5.38 -3.53 -12.69
N THR A 3 5.55 -4.85 -12.76
CA THR A 3 4.66 -5.79 -12.09
C THR A 3 5.04 -5.85 -10.60
N VAL A 4 4.19 -5.30 -9.75
CA VAL A 4 4.30 -5.50 -8.31
C VAL A 4 3.89 -6.95 -8.01
N HIS A 5 4.83 -7.78 -7.57
CA HIS A 5 4.62 -9.23 -7.39
C HIS A 5 3.61 -9.60 -6.29
N HIS A 6 3.28 -8.68 -5.37
CA HIS A 6 2.26 -8.87 -4.35
C HIS A 6 1.58 -7.54 -4.02
N TRP A 7 0.29 -7.45 -4.31
CA TRP A 7 -0.54 -6.34 -3.83
C TRP A 7 -1.12 -6.72 -2.47
N THR A 8 -0.87 -5.93 -1.45
CA THR A 8 -1.58 -5.97 -0.17
C THR A 8 -2.26 -4.62 0.06
N GLY A 9 -2.98 -4.49 1.18
CA GLY A 9 -3.56 -3.19 1.56
C GLY A 9 -2.52 -2.10 1.80
N LEU A 10 -1.27 -2.46 2.08
CA LEU A 10 -0.17 -1.51 2.24
C LEU A 10 0.23 -0.91 0.89
N GLU A 11 0.45 -1.73 -0.13
CA GLU A 11 0.77 -1.28 -1.50
C GLU A 11 -0.38 -0.46 -2.09
N ALA A 12 -1.63 -0.90 -1.87
CA ALA A 12 -2.81 -0.14 -2.32
C ALA A 12 -2.85 1.27 -1.69
N LYS A 13 -2.52 1.37 -0.40
CA LYS A 13 -2.41 2.66 0.31
C LYS A 13 -1.26 3.50 -0.24
N ALA A 14 -0.10 2.90 -0.51
CA ALA A 14 1.04 3.55 -1.14
C ALA A 14 0.66 4.19 -2.48
N LEU A 15 -0.01 3.41 -3.33
CA LEU A 15 -0.43 3.85 -4.66
C LEU A 15 -1.41 5.01 -4.56
N ARG A 16 -2.37 4.96 -3.63
CA ARG A 16 -3.32 6.07 -3.42
C ARG A 16 -2.60 7.36 -3.02
N LEU A 17 -1.68 7.28 -2.07
CA LEU A 17 -0.90 8.42 -1.60
C LEU A 17 0.01 8.97 -2.72
N ALA A 18 0.62 8.09 -3.51
CA ALA A 18 1.42 8.47 -4.67
C ALA A 18 0.58 9.16 -5.75
N LEU A 19 -0.67 8.74 -5.96
CA LEU A 19 -1.61 9.40 -6.86
C LEU A 19 -2.22 10.69 -6.28
N ARG A 20 -1.99 10.98 -5.00
CA ARG A 20 -2.60 12.11 -4.25
C ARG A 20 -4.13 12.11 -4.34
N LEU A 21 -4.74 10.92 -4.38
CA LEU A 21 -6.19 10.75 -4.46
C LEU A 21 -6.81 10.48 -3.09
N SER A 22 -8.05 10.92 -2.91
CA SER A 22 -8.88 10.51 -1.78
C SER A 22 -9.27 9.03 -1.92
N VAL A 23 -9.65 8.36 -0.82
CA VAL A 23 -10.12 6.96 -0.86
C VAL A 23 -11.30 6.80 -1.81
N ARG A 24 -12.21 7.79 -1.82
CA ARG A 24 -13.37 7.83 -2.73
C ARG A 24 -12.93 7.93 -4.19
N SER A 25 -12.10 8.91 -4.52
CA SER A 25 -11.64 9.12 -5.90
C SER A 25 -10.79 7.95 -6.41
N PHE A 26 -10.03 7.32 -5.51
CA PHE A 26 -9.25 6.12 -5.84
C PHE A 26 -10.16 4.92 -6.10
N ALA A 27 -11.17 4.70 -5.26
CA ALA A 27 -12.16 3.66 -5.47
C ALA A 27 -12.94 3.86 -6.79
N GLU A 28 -13.37 5.09 -7.09
CA GLU A 28 -14.02 5.45 -8.34
C GLU A 28 -13.12 5.17 -9.55
N ARG A 29 -11.82 5.50 -9.47
CA ARG A 29 -10.86 5.24 -10.55
C ARG A 29 -10.63 3.75 -10.81
N LEU A 30 -10.72 2.93 -9.77
CA LEU A 30 -10.56 1.47 -9.87
C LEU A 30 -11.89 0.75 -10.16
N GLY A 31 -13.03 1.44 -10.11
CA GLY A 31 -14.36 0.81 -10.22
C GLY A 31 -14.71 -0.08 -9.01
N LEU A 32 -14.14 0.22 -7.84
CA LEU A 32 -14.32 -0.55 -6.61
C LEU A 32 -15.20 0.21 -5.60
N ALA A 33 -15.78 -0.52 -4.66
CA ALA A 33 -16.46 0.10 -3.53
C ALA A 33 -15.44 0.74 -2.57
N VAL A 34 -15.75 1.96 -2.10
CA VAL A 34 -14.95 2.68 -1.09
C VAL A 34 -14.71 1.83 0.15
N ALA A 35 -15.72 1.05 0.58
CA ALA A 35 -15.61 0.15 1.73
C ALA A 35 -14.52 -0.91 1.56
N THR A 36 -14.32 -1.41 0.34
CA THR A 36 -13.27 -2.38 0.01
C THR A 36 -11.88 -1.75 0.18
N VAL A 37 -11.70 -0.54 -0.34
CA VAL A 37 -10.43 0.20 -0.19
C VAL A 37 -10.18 0.56 1.27
N SER A 38 -11.20 1.04 2.00
CA SER A 38 -11.08 1.35 3.44
C SER A 38 -10.70 0.12 4.26
N LYS A 39 -11.26 -1.06 3.92
CA LYS A 39 -10.91 -2.32 4.58
C LYS A 39 -9.45 -2.70 4.34
N TRP A 40 -8.93 -2.50 3.13
CA TRP A 40 -7.53 -2.73 2.81
C TRP A 40 -6.61 -1.77 3.56
N GLU A 41 -6.93 -0.48 3.57
CA GLU A 41 -6.11 0.52 4.29
C GLU A 41 -6.10 0.31 5.80
N SER A 42 -7.17 -0.28 6.35
CA SER A 42 -7.27 -0.61 7.77
C SER A 42 -6.47 -1.86 8.14
N LYS A 43 -6.39 -2.84 7.23
CA LYS A 43 -5.70 -4.12 7.46
C LYS A 43 -4.27 -4.17 6.93
N LEU A 44 -3.88 -3.20 6.09
CA LEU A 44 -2.54 -3.08 5.51
C LEU A 44 -2.05 -4.44 4.95
N ALA A 45 -0.88 -4.91 5.39
CA ALA A 45 -0.28 -6.17 4.97
C ALA A 45 -1.04 -7.43 5.42
N ALA A 46 -2.02 -7.31 6.32
CA ALA A 46 -2.84 -8.44 6.79
C ALA A 46 -4.05 -8.74 5.88
N THR A 47 -4.18 -8.08 4.74
CA THR A 47 -5.21 -8.39 3.75
C THR A 47 -4.68 -8.30 2.34
N GLU A 48 -4.93 -9.36 1.60
CA GLU A 48 -4.63 -9.47 0.19
C GLU A 48 -5.90 -9.18 -0.65
N PRO A 49 -5.86 -8.23 -1.59
CA PRO A 49 -6.89 -8.04 -2.60
C PRO A 49 -7.04 -9.28 -3.47
N ARG A 50 -8.26 -9.51 -3.99
CA ARG A 50 -8.52 -10.62 -4.92
C ARG A 50 -7.71 -10.46 -6.23
N PRO A 51 -7.38 -11.55 -6.93
CA PRO A 51 -6.62 -11.50 -8.19
C PRO A 51 -7.17 -10.52 -9.22
N ASP A 52 -8.50 -10.46 -9.39
CA ASP A 52 -9.15 -9.49 -10.29
C ASP A 52 -8.82 -8.04 -9.94
N THR A 53 -8.74 -7.73 -8.65
CA THR A 53 -8.36 -6.40 -8.19
C THR A 53 -6.87 -6.13 -8.38
N GLN A 54 -6.02 -7.14 -8.14
CA GLN A 54 -4.59 -7.00 -8.36
C GLN A 54 -4.30 -6.59 -9.81
N ALA A 55 -5.01 -7.16 -10.79
CA ALA A 55 -4.91 -6.77 -12.19
C ALA A 55 -5.35 -5.32 -12.46
N ILE A 56 -6.39 -4.83 -11.78
CA ILE A 56 -6.84 -3.43 -11.89
C ILE A 56 -5.80 -2.49 -11.29
N LEU A 57 -5.22 -2.83 -10.14
CA LEU A 57 -4.17 -2.05 -9.47
C LEU A 57 -2.90 -2.00 -10.32
N ASP A 58 -2.48 -3.13 -10.90
CA ASP A 58 -1.35 -3.20 -11.82
C ASP A 58 -1.56 -2.32 -13.05
N THR A 59 -2.78 -2.35 -13.62
CA THR A 59 -3.15 -1.46 -14.73
C THR A 59 -3.12 0.01 -14.31
N ALA A 60 -3.61 0.34 -13.11
CA ALA A 60 -3.61 1.71 -12.61
C ALA A 60 -2.18 2.22 -12.36
N LEU A 61 -1.29 1.38 -11.83
CA LEU A 61 0.13 1.68 -11.68
C LEU A 61 0.80 1.82 -13.06
N GLY A 62 0.57 0.89 -13.98
CA GLY A 62 1.11 0.94 -15.34
C GLY A 62 0.69 2.17 -16.15
N ARG A 63 -0.47 2.76 -15.83
CA ARG A 63 -0.94 4.03 -16.42
C ARG A 63 -0.44 5.28 -15.69
N ALA A 64 0.14 5.13 -14.51
CA ALA A 64 0.62 6.27 -13.73
C ALA A 64 1.95 6.80 -14.28
N ASP A 65 2.17 8.12 -14.16
CA ASP A 65 3.40 8.75 -14.60
C ASP A 65 4.63 8.28 -13.81
N ALA A 66 5.82 8.42 -14.39
CA ALA A 66 7.09 8.10 -13.73
C ALA A 66 7.26 8.84 -12.38
N ALA A 67 6.75 10.07 -12.26
CA ALA A 67 6.75 10.81 -11.00
C ALA A 67 5.86 10.19 -9.91
N VAL A 68 4.81 9.45 -10.29
CA VAL A 68 3.99 8.67 -9.37
C VAL A 68 4.73 7.39 -8.96
N HIS A 69 5.41 6.72 -9.90
CA HIS A 69 6.20 5.51 -9.61
C HIS A 69 7.30 5.78 -8.59
N LEU A 70 8.09 6.84 -8.79
CA LEU A 70 9.14 7.25 -7.84
C LEU A 70 8.59 7.51 -6.43
N ARG A 71 7.43 8.18 -6.35
CA ARG A 71 6.77 8.45 -5.06
C ARG A 71 6.19 7.18 -4.45
N PHE A 72 5.63 6.29 -5.26
CA PHE A 72 5.12 5.00 -4.83
C PHE A 72 6.25 4.17 -4.20
N GLU A 73 7.41 4.06 -4.87
CA GLU A 73 8.58 3.33 -4.34
C GLU A 73 9.09 3.95 -3.04
N THR A 74 9.18 5.29 -2.99
CA THR A 74 9.59 6.01 -1.77
C THR A 74 8.63 5.72 -0.61
N LEU A 75 7.32 5.89 -0.82
CA LEU A 75 6.30 5.64 0.19
C LEU A 75 6.24 4.17 0.62
N LEU A 76 6.42 3.25 -0.33
CA LEU A 76 6.46 1.81 -0.05
C LEU A 76 7.64 1.47 0.87
N SER A 77 8.82 2.02 0.59
CA SER A 77 10.01 1.87 1.42
C SER A 77 9.80 2.44 2.83
N GLU A 78 9.20 3.64 2.95
CA GLU A 78 8.90 4.24 4.25
C GLU A 78 7.89 3.43 5.06
N MET A 79 6.81 2.93 4.43
CA MET A 79 5.80 2.14 5.12
C MET A 79 6.29 0.73 5.47
N ALA A 80 7.09 0.10 4.61
CA ALA A 80 7.74 -1.16 4.91
C ALA A 80 8.69 -1.02 6.11
N SER A 81 9.45 0.08 6.16
CA SER A 81 10.31 0.43 7.29
C SER A 81 9.53 0.69 8.58
N SER A 82 8.36 1.33 8.46
CA SER A 82 7.44 1.57 9.59
C SER A 82 6.85 0.27 10.14
N VAL A 83 6.38 -0.65 9.27
CA VAL A 83 5.89 -1.98 9.68
C VAL A 83 7.01 -2.81 10.32
N ALA A 84 8.22 -2.78 9.74
CA ALA A 84 9.38 -3.47 10.30
C ALA A 84 9.78 -2.92 11.68
N THR A 85 9.66 -1.61 11.88
CA THR A 85 9.90 -0.95 13.18
C THR A 85 8.79 -1.23 14.18
N ALA A 86 7.53 -1.28 13.75
CA ALA A 86 6.38 -1.62 14.59
C ALA A 86 6.46 -3.07 15.09
N GLY A 87 6.96 -4.00 14.27
CA GLY A 87 7.26 -5.38 14.68
C GLY A 87 8.52 -5.50 15.55
N ARG A 88 9.43 -4.53 15.47
CA ARG A 88 10.66 -4.42 16.27
C ARG A 88 10.48 -3.44 17.42
N ARG A 89 9.42 -3.60 18.22
CA ARG A 89 9.44 -3.07 19.59
C ARG A 89 10.44 -3.90 20.39
N VAL A 90 11.67 -3.45 20.32
CA VAL A 90 12.79 -3.71 21.21
C VAL A 90 12.25 -3.72 22.64
N THR A 91 12.35 -4.85 23.33
CA THR A 91 12.37 -4.89 24.79
C THR A 91 13.69 -4.25 25.23
N PRO A 92 13.72 -3.10 25.93
CA PRO A 92 14.89 -2.77 26.73
C PRO A 92 14.85 -3.69 27.95
N SER A 93 15.30 -4.93 27.81
CA SER A 93 15.66 -5.75 28.97
C SER A 93 16.94 -5.14 29.54
N GLY A 94 16.76 -4.24 30.51
CA GLY A 94 17.86 -3.62 31.23
C GLY A 94 18.73 -4.67 31.93
N PRO A 95 20.04 -4.42 32.07
CA PRO A 95 20.91 -5.29 32.84
C PRO A 95 20.58 -5.14 34.33
N ARG A 96 20.20 -6.25 34.97
CA ARG A 96 20.17 -6.34 36.43
C ARG A 96 21.61 -6.44 36.91
N ALA A 97 22.07 -5.41 37.62
CA ALA A 97 23.20 -5.46 38.53
C ALA A 97 22.75 -6.05 39.88
#